data_AF-C7LVR9-F1
#
_entry.id   AF-C7LVR9-F1
#
_cell.length_a   1.000
_cell.length_b   1.000
_cell.length_c   1.000
_cell.angle_alpha   90.00
_cell.angle_beta   90.00
_cell.angle_gamma   90.00
#
_symmetry.space_group_name_H-M   'P 1'
#
loop_
_entity.id
_entity.type
_entity.pdbx_description
1 polymer ?
#
loop_
_entity_poly.entity_id
_entity_poly.type
_entity_poly.pdbx_seq_one_letter_code
_entity_poly.pdbx_strand_id
1 'polypeptide(L)'
;MENSSEKKEVAALDGPAQAPGVPESVDDTDAPGTPLAAEPVVMPASLKLRLEKCPKCQYERQAGDEDFATPFECPKCGVVYALAMEEVRRKGLGHEKQAEAEAEEMRRLAQAQSENIQSSQIGSAMFVDEEKSKIWIVFVILALLVLGALFFI
;
A
#
# COMPACT_ATOMS: atom_id res chain seq x y z
N MET A 1 39.00 40.05 -3.44
CA MET A 1 37.96 40.44 -4.42
C MET A 1 37.01 39.26 -4.60
N GLU A 2 36.29 38.76 -3.59
CA GLU A 2 35.37 39.41 -2.66
C GLU A 2 34.33 40.28 -3.38
N ASN A 3 33.16 39.69 -3.64
CA ASN A 3 31.89 40.38 -3.80
C ASN A 3 30.78 39.38 -3.39
N SER A 4 30.36 39.40 -2.12
CA SER A 4 29.10 40.00 -1.62
C SER A 4 27.88 39.36 -2.27
N SER A 5 27.16 38.44 -1.61
CA SER A 5 26.24 38.68 -0.47
C SER A 5 25.09 39.62 -0.83
N GLU A 6 24.04 39.10 -1.48
CA GLU A 6 22.70 39.65 -1.35
C GLU A 6 21.74 38.59 -0.79
N LYS A 7 21.60 38.73 0.52
CA LYS A 7 20.57 38.20 1.39
C LYS A 7 19.28 38.97 1.10
N LYS A 8 18.23 38.31 0.59
CA LYS A 8 16.86 38.86 0.65
C LYS A 8 15.93 37.90 1.37
N GLU A 9 15.90 38.16 2.67
CA GLU A 9 14.92 37.76 3.67
C GLU A 9 13.59 38.45 3.33
N VAL A 10 12.52 37.69 3.11
CA VAL A 10 11.15 38.22 3.12
C VAL A 10 10.30 37.33 4.00
N ALA A 11 10.14 37.84 5.22
CA ALA A 11 8.92 37.94 6.02
C ALA A 11 7.92 36.78 5.94
N ALA A 12 7.92 36.03 7.04
CA ALA A 12 6.74 35.36 7.56
C ALA A 12 5.56 36.34 7.65
N LEU A 13 4.40 35.91 7.18
CA LEU A 13 3.10 36.51 7.45
C LEU A 13 2.23 35.48 8.16
N ASP A 14 1.74 35.94 9.30
CA ASP A 14 0.85 35.30 10.26
C ASP A 14 -0.44 34.70 9.68
N GLY A 15 -0.96 33.69 10.38
CA GLY A 15 -2.40 33.57 10.64
C GLY A 15 -3.07 32.27 10.16
N PRO A 16 -3.49 31.37 11.07
CA PRO A 16 -4.30 30.21 10.74
C PRO A 16 -5.76 30.60 10.53
N ALA A 17 -6.23 30.61 9.29
CA ALA A 17 -7.66 30.69 8.98
C ALA A 17 -8.30 29.30 9.16
N GLN A 18 -8.96 29.11 10.29
CA GLN A 18 -9.94 28.04 10.49
C GLN A 18 -11.05 28.19 9.45
N ALA A 19 -11.15 27.23 8.54
CA ALA A 19 -12.33 27.05 7.70
C ALA A 19 -13.36 26.16 8.43
N PRO A 20 -14.67 26.41 8.24
CA PRO A 20 -15.74 25.74 8.96
C PRO A 20 -16.02 24.33 8.42
N GLY A 21 -16.28 23.42 9.37
CA GLY A 21 -16.90 22.09 9.25
C GLY A 21 -17.24 21.56 7.85
N VAL A 22 -16.40 20.62 7.39
CA VAL A 22 -16.86 19.57 6.49
C VAL A 22 -17.46 18.47 7.38
N PRO A 23 -18.76 18.12 7.24
CA PRO A 23 -19.32 17.00 7.96
C PRO A 23 -18.60 15.69 7.54
N GLU A 24 -18.16 14.94 8.54
CA GLU A 24 -17.81 13.52 8.45
C GLU A 24 -18.95 12.76 7.76
N SER A 25 -18.73 12.36 6.50
CA SER A 25 -19.29 11.13 5.99
C SER A 25 -18.19 10.08 6.06
N VAL A 26 -18.14 9.42 7.22
CA VAL A 26 -17.61 8.07 7.38
C VAL A 26 -18.41 7.16 6.45
N ASP A 27 -17.93 7.01 5.21
CA ASP A 27 -18.26 5.83 4.41
C ASP A 27 -17.35 4.72 4.91
N ASP A 28 -17.85 4.00 5.92
CA ASP A 28 -17.46 2.64 6.26
C ASP A 28 -17.75 1.75 5.04
N THR A 29 -16.92 1.87 3.99
CA THR A 29 -16.83 0.83 2.99
C THR A 29 -15.99 -0.28 3.62
N ASP A 30 -16.72 -1.16 4.29
CA ASP A 30 -16.36 -2.49 4.76
C ASP A 30 -15.88 -3.33 3.55
N ALA A 31 -14.72 -2.97 3.02
CA ALA A 31 -13.91 -3.93 2.30
C ALA A 31 -13.39 -4.89 3.37
N PRO A 32 -13.63 -6.21 3.26
CA PRO A 32 -12.93 -7.18 4.07
C PRO A 32 -11.47 -7.10 3.66
N GLY A 33 -10.74 -6.20 4.31
CA GLY A 33 -9.30 -6.20 4.40
C GLY A 33 -8.98 -7.57 4.94
N THR A 34 -8.65 -8.46 4.01
CA THR A 34 -8.14 -9.78 4.32
C THR A 34 -7.08 -9.53 5.36
N PRO A 35 -7.18 -10.09 6.59
CA PRO A 35 -6.04 -10.05 7.48
C PRO A 35 -4.96 -10.74 6.67
N LEU A 36 -4.00 -9.96 6.18
CA LEU A 36 -2.72 -10.49 5.75
C LEU A 36 -2.22 -11.15 7.01
N ALA A 37 -2.56 -12.43 7.15
CA ALA A 37 -2.05 -13.33 8.13
C ALA A 37 -0.57 -13.01 8.11
N ALA A 38 -0.10 -12.43 9.22
CA ALA A 38 1.28 -12.02 9.36
C ALA A 38 2.08 -13.28 9.10
N GLU A 39 2.50 -13.47 7.84
CA GLU A 39 3.30 -14.60 7.47
C GLU A 39 4.51 -14.48 8.37
N PRO A 40 4.76 -15.48 9.23
CA PRO A 40 5.86 -15.39 10.17
C PRO A 40 7.08 -15.17 9.31
N VAL A 41 7.70 -13.99 9.41
CA VAL A 41 8.89 -13.63 8.64
C VAL A 41 9.91 -14.71 8.94
N VAL A 42 10.01 -15.70 8.04
CA VAL A 42 10.88 -16.87 8.22
C VAL A 42 12.29 -16.34 8.02
N MET A 43 12.91 -15.92 9.12
CA MET A 43 14.28 -15.44 9.08
C MET A 43 15.16 -16.60 8.59
N PRO A 44 15.89 -16.42 7.47
CA PRO A 44 16.67 -17.49 6.89
C PRO A 44 17.68 -18.00 7.92
N ALA A 45 17.81 -19.31 8.06
CA ALA A 45 18.62 -19.95 9.11
C ALA A 45 20.11 -19.53 9.12
N SER A 46 20.61 -18.98 8.02
CA SER A 46 21.95 -18.39 7.88
C SER A 46 22.15 -17.06 8.61
N LEU A 47 21.07 -16.44 9.09
CA LEU A 47 21.06 -15.23 9.91
C LEU A 47 20.92 -15.53 11.41
N LYS A 48 21.10 -16.80 11.83
CA LYS A 48 21.21 -17.18 13.24
C LYS A 48 22.54 -16.69 13.81
N LEU A 49 22.62 -15.38 14.07
CA LEU A 49 23.37 -14.87 15.23
C LEU A 49 22.61 -15.28 16.50
N ARG A 50 22.37 -16.58 16.68
CA ARG A 50 21.94 -17.14 17.96
C ARG A 50 23.18 -17.15 18.84
N LEU A 51 23.46 -16.01 19.45
CA LEU A 51 24.42 -15.97 20.55
C LEU A 51 23.81 -16.81 21.67
N GLU A 52 24.39 -18.00 21.92
CA GLU A 52 23.97 -18.87 23.03
C GLU A 52 24.13 -18.14 24.37
N LYS A 53 25.15 -17.28 24.47
CA LYS A 53 25.45 -16.48 25.67
C LYS A 53 25.52 -15.00 25.36
N CYS A 54 24.90 -14.20 26.24
CA CYS A 54 24.95 -12.75 26.15
C CYS A 54 26.35 -12.21 26.54
N PRO A 55 27.02 -11.41 25.71
CA PRO A 55 28.31 -10.80 26.05
C PRO A 55 28.23 -9.78 27.19
N LYS A 56 27.04 -9.19 27.45
CA LYS A 56 26.86 -8.17 28.50
C LYS A 56 26.61 -8.77 29.88
N CYS A 57 25.72 -9.75 29.97
CA CYS A 57 25.26 -10.31 31.25
C CYS A 57 25.52 -11.81 31.42
N GLN A 58 26.18 -12.44 30.43
CA GLN A 58 26.52 -13.87 30.38
C GLN A 58 25.31 -14.82 30.49
N TYR A 59 24.10 -14.30 30.28
CA TYR A 59 22.89 -15.10 30.28
C TYR A 59 22.89 -16.07 29.11
N GLU A 60 22.60 -17.34 29.40
CA GLU A 60 22.46 -18.42 28.44
C GLU A 60 20.99 -18.56 28.06
N ARG A 61 20.67 -18.41 26.78
CA ARG A 61 19.28 -18.47 26.31
C ARG A 61 18.71 -19.87 26.47
N GLN A 62 17.45 -19.93 26.87
CA GLN A 62 16.66 -21.15 26.92
C GLN A 62 15.70 -21.23 25.74
N ALA A 63 15.23 -22.43 25.42
CA ALA A 63 14.31 -22.67 24.31
C ALA A 63 12.98 -21.91 24.44
N GLY A 64 12.54 -21.60 25.66
CA GLY A 64 11.31 -20.83 25.92
C GLY A 64 11.48 -19.30 25.86
N ASP A 65 12.71 -18.79 25.72
CA ASP A 65 12.92 -17.33 25.68
C ASP A 65 12.48 -16.72 24.34
N GLU A 66 12.28 -17.54 23.30
CA GLU A 66 11.86 -17.08 21.97
C GLU A 66 10.40 -16.62 21.94
N ASP A 67 9.59 -17.02 22.92
CA ASP A 67 8.18 -16.62 23.03
C ASP A 67 8.03 -15.16 23.52
N PHE A 68 9.04 -14.63 24.21
CA PHE A 68 8.99 -13.32 24.87
C PHE A 68 10.02 -12.32 24.36
N ALA A 69 11.18 -12.79 23.90
CA ALA A 69 12.28 -11.94 23.46
C ALA A 69 12.70 -12.29 22.03
N THR A 70 12.85 -11.25 21.20
CA THR A 70 13.32 -11.44 19.83
C THR A 70 14.70 -12.11 19.82
N PRO A 71 15.08 -12.84 18.76
CA PRO A 71 16.38 -13.51 18.65
C PRO A 71 17.58 -12.55 18.80
N PHE A 72 17.35 -11.26 18.55
CA PHE A 72 18.37 -10.21 18.58
C PHE A 72 18.49 -9.48 19.92
N GLU A 73 17.63 -9.77 20.89
CA GLU A 73 17.58 -9.08 22.17
C GLU A 73 17.73 -10.03 23.36
N CYS A 74 18.66 -9.75 24.27
CA CYS A 74 18.81 -10.58 25.47
C CYS A 74 17.61 -10.41 26.42
N PRO A 75 16.90 -11.49 26.80
CA PRO A 75 15.72 -11.40 27.68
C PRO A 75 16.04 -10.90 29.09
N LYS A 76 17.28 -11.08 29.56
CA LYS A 76 17.69 -10.68 30.91
C LYS A 76 18.10 -9.21 31.02
N CYS A 77 18.74 -8.65 30.00
CA CYS A 77 19.35 -7.32 30.09
C CYS A 77 18.94 -6.34 28.99
N GLY A 78 18.08 -6.77 28.05
CA GLY A 78 17.55 -5.94 26.97
C GLY A 78 18.59 -5.45 25.96
N VAL A 79 19.82 -6.02 25.95
CA VAL A 79 20.82 -5.61 24.97
C VAL A 79 20.43 -6.14 23.61
N VAL A 80 20.37 -5.25 22.63
CA VAL A 80 20.10 -5.57 21.23
C VAL A 80 21.43 -5.73 20.50
N TYR A 81 21.62 -6.85 19.80
CA TYR A 81 22.85 -7.14 19.09
C TYR A 81 22.95 -6.34 17.78
N ALA A 82 23.85 -5.34 17.76
CA ALA A 82 24.04 -4.44 16.62
C ALA A 82 24.41 -5.16 15.30
N LEU A 83 25.14 -6.27 15.38
CA LEU A 83 25.55 -7.08 14.23
C LEU A 83 24.36 -7.62 13.43
N ALA A 84 23.22 -7.85 14.08
CA ALA A 84 22.02 -8.32 13.39
C ALA A 84 21.31 -7.20 12.61
N MET A 85 21.35 -5.97 13.13
CA MET A 85 20.72 -4.82 12.48
C MET A 85 21.43 -4.41 11.19
N GLU A 86 22.75 -4.65 11.11
CA GLU A 86 23.54 -4.32 9.91
C GLU A 86 23.22 -5.25 8.73
N GLU A 87 23.03 -6.54 8.98
CA GLU A 87 22.67 -7.49 7.93
C GLU A 87 21.22 -7.29 7.45
N VAL A 88 20.31 -6.95 8.36
CA VAL A 88 18.93 -6.55 8.00
C VAL A 88 18.95 -5.28 7.14
N ARG A 89 19.77 -4.29 7.51
CA ARG A 89 19.96 -3.07 6.71
C ARG A 89 20.51 -3.39 5.31
N ARG A 90 21.49 -4.30 5.22
CA ARG A 90 22.08 -4.72 3.93
C ARG A 90 21.05 -5.41 3.03
N LYS A 91 20.17 -6.24 3.60
CA LYS A 91 19.10 -6.92 2.86
C LYS A 91 17.95 -5.97 2.47
N GLY A 92 17.58 -5.04 3.35
CA GLY A 92 16.58 -4.01 3.07
C GLY A 92 16.93 -3.18 1.84
N LEU A 93 18.19 -2.76 1.73
CA LEU A 93 18.71 -2.04 0.55
C LEU A 93 18.67 -2.85 -0.75
N GLY A 94 18.74 -4.18 -0.66
CA GLY A 94 18.63 -5.07 -1.83
C GLY A 94 17.20 -5.19 -2.33
N HIS A 95 16.24 -5.34 -1.41
CA HIS A 95 14.82 -5.43 -1.75
C HIS A 95 14.26 -4.11 -2.28
N GLU A 96 14.69 -2.97 -1.72
CA GLU A 96 14.27 -1.65 -2.20
C GLU A 96 14.68 -1.42 -3.66
N LYS A 97 15.91 -1.80 -4.03
CA LYS A 97 16.38 -1.73 -5.42
C LYS A 97 15.64 -2.66 -6.36
N GLN A 98 15.25 -3.86 -5.91
CA GLN A 98 14.45 -4.78 -6.72
C GLN A 98 13.04 -4.22 -6.93
N ALA A 99 12.41 -3.72 -5.88
CA ALA A 99 11.08 -3.11 -5.98
C ALA A 99 11.08 -1.87 -6.88
N GLU A 100 12.13 -1.05 -6.85
CA GLU A 100 12.29 0.09 -7.75
C GLU A 100 12.44 -0.35 -9.22
N ALA A 101 13.26 -1.37 -9.49
CA ALA A 101 13.43 -1.92 -10.83
C ALA A 101 12.14 -2.53 -11.38
N GLU A 102 11.41 -3.30 -10.56
CA GLU A 102 10.11 -3.88 -10.93
C GLU A 102 9.05 -2.80 -11.16
N ALA A 103 9.04 -1.74 -10.35
CA ALA A 103 8.14 -0.60 -10.53
C ALA A 103 8.45 0.19 -11.81
N GLU A 104 9.72 0.33 -12.19
CA GLU A 104 10.12 0.96 -13.45
C GLU A 104 9.71 0.11 -14.66
N GLU A 105 9.87 -1.21 -14.59
CA GLU A 105 9.40 -2.13 -15.62
C GLU A 105 7.88 -2.07 -15.80
N MET A 106 7.13 -2.06 -14.69
CA MET A 106 5.67 -1.93 -14.72
C MET A 106 5.23 -0.60 -15.35
N ARG A 107 5.93 0.52 -15.06
CA ARG A 107 5.66 1.80 -15.71
C ARG A 107 5.90 1.75 -17.23
N ARG A 108 6.95 1.08 -17.69
CA ARG A 108 7.23 0.91 -19.12
C ARG A 108 6.15 0.10 -19.82
N LEU A 109 5.72 -1.01 -19.22
CA LEU A 109 4.65 -1.84 -19.78
C LEU A 109 3.31 -1.09 -19.83
N ALA A 110 2.99 -0.31 -18.79
CA ALA A 110 1.78 0.51 -18.77
C ALA A 110 1.78 1.57 -19.89
N GLN A 111 2.91 2.22 -20.15
CA GLN A 111 3.06 3.18 -21.26
C GLN A 111 2.92 2.49 -22.62
N ALA A 112 3.53 1.32 -22.80
CA ALA A 112 3.41 0.55 -24.04
C ALA A 112 1.96 0.08 -24.29
N GLN A 113 1.22 -0.31 -23.24
CA GLN A 113 -0.20 -0.64 -23.36
C GLN A 113 -1.06 0.58 -23.66
N SER A 114 -0.78 1.74 -23.07
CA SER A 114 -1.60 2.93 -23.33
C SER A 114 -1.51 3.40 -24.77
N GLU A 115 -0.34 3.31 -25.42
CA GLU A 115 -0.20 3.60 -26.86
C GLU A 115 -1.00 2.61 -27.73
N ASN A 116 -1.00 1.33 -27.35
CA ASN A 116 -1.75 0.30 -28.08
C ASN A 116 -3.28 0.49 -27.92
N ILE A 117 -3.74 0.84 -26.72
CA ILE A 117 -5.16 1.13 -26.44
C ILE A 117 -5.60 2.45 -27.07
N GLN A 118 -4.75 3.49 -27.11
CA GLN A 118 -5.10 4.75 -27.79
C GLN A 118 -5.36 4.55 -29.29
N SER A 119 -4.66 3.60 -29.93
CA SER A 119 -4.86 3.28 -31.35
C SER A 119 -6.15 2.49 -31.64
N SER A 120 -6.68 1.75 -30.65
CA SER A 120 -7.86 0.89 -30.83
C SER A 120 -9.12 1.34 -30.08
N GLN A 121 -9.04 2.31 -29.17
CA GLN A 121 -10.13 2.62 -28.22
C GLN A 121 -10.48 4.10 -28.08
N ILE A 122 -10.29 4.92 -29.13
CA ILE A 122 -11.05 6.17 -29.28
C ILE A 122 -12.49 5.89 -29.80
N GLY A 123 -12.86 4.63 -30.07
CA GLY A 123 -14.15 4.25 -30.65
C GLY A 123 -15.16 3.54 -29.75
N SER A 124 -14.93 3.38 -28.44
CA SER A 124 -15.81 2.54 -27.58
C SER A 124 -16.23 3.19 -26.25
N ALA A 125 -16.17 4.52 -26.14
CA ALA A 125 -17.06 5.20 -25.22
C ALA A 125 -18.48 5.11 -25.81
N MET A 126 -19.37 4.54 -25.03
CA MET A 126 -20.75 4.22 -25.37
C MET A 126 -21.55 5.47 -25.76
N PHE A 127 -21.51 5.86 -27.03
CA PHE A 127 -22.62 6.59 -27.65
C PHE A 127 -23.69 5.57 -28.02
N VAL A 128 -24.40 5.07 -27.00
CA VAL A 128 -25.71 4.47 -27.25
C VAL A 128 -26.61 5.65 -27.62
N ASP A 129 -26.90 5.77 -28.92
CA ASP A 129 -27.96 6.63 -29.48
C ASP A 129 -29.13 6.73 -28.49
N GLU A 130 -29.26 7.88 -27.84
CA GLU A 130 -30.19 8.10 -26.73
C GLU A 130 -31.67 7.93 -27.18
N GLU A 131 -31.90 7.99 -28.49
CA GLU A 131 -33.22 7.82 -29.10
C GLU A 131 -33.65 6.35 -29.25
N LYS A 132 -32.71 5.42 -29.50
CA LYS A 132 -33.04 3.98 -29.62
C LYS A 132 -33.14 3.29 -28.25
N SER A 133 -32.41 3.80 -27.26
CA SER A 133 -32.44 3.29 -25.87
C SER A 133 -33.82 3.47 -25.23
N LYS A 134 -34.47 4.63 -25.42
CA LYS A 134 -35.79 4.92 -24.84
C LYS A 134 -36.87 3.95 -25.35
N ILE A 135 -36.83 3.61 -26.64
CA ILE A 135 -37.78 2.66 -27.25
C ILE A 135 -37.59 1.27 -26.66
N TRP A 136 -36.34 0.79 -26.54
CA TRP A 136 -36.06 -0.53 -25.97
C TRP A 136 -36.47 -0.66 -24.50
N ILE A 137 -36.23 0.38 -23.69
CA ILE A 137 -36.65 0.41 -22.28
C ILE A 137 -38.18 0.27 -22.16
N VAL A 138 -38.95 0.98 -22.99
CA VAL A 138 -40.42 0.87 -23.00
C VAL A 138 -40.85 -0.55 -23.36
N PHE A 139 -40.24 -1.18 -24.36
CA PHE A 139 -40.55 -2.57 -24.72
C PHE A 139 -40.24 -3.56 -23.60
N VAL A 140 -39.10 -3.41 -22.90
CA VAL A 140 -38.73 -4.28 -21.78
C VAL A 140 -39.72 -4.14 -20.62
N ILE A 141 -40.10 -2.92 -20.26
CA ILE A 141 -41.08 -2.67 -19.18
C ILE A 141 -42.44 -3.27 -19.55
N LEU A 142 -42.90 -3.08 -20.79
CA LEU A 142 -44.20 -3.58 -21.23
C LEU A 142 -44.23 -5.11 -21.28
N ALA A 143 -43.13 -5.74 -21.69
CA ALA A 143 -42.97 -7.20 -21.65
C ALA A 143 -43.02 -7.75 -20.21
N LEU A 144 -42.35 -7.08 -19.26
CA LEU A 144 -42.38 -7.49 -17.85
C LEU A 144 -43.77 -7.36 -17.22
N LEU A 145 -44.54 -6.32 -17.56
CA LEU A 145 -45.91 -6.16 -17.06
C LEU A 145 -46.85 -7.25 -17.59
N VAL A 146 -46.74 -7.61 -18.87
CA VAL A 146 -47.54 -8.69 -19.47
C VAL A 146 -47.17 -10.03 -18.84
N LEU A 147 -45.88 -10.32 -18.69
CA LEU A 147 -45.41 -11.53 -18.00
C LEU A 147 -45.91 -11.57 -16.55
N GLY A 148 -45.80 -10.47 -15.81
CA GLY A 148 -46.28 -10.37 -14.44
C GLY A 148 -47.79 -10.64 -14.32
N ALA A 149 -48.60 -10.09 -15.23
CA ALA A 149 -50.04 -10.34 -15.25
C ALA A 149 -50.39 -11.82 -15.54
N LEU A 150 -49.63 -12.49 -16.41
CA LEU A 150 -49.79 -13.91 -16.68
C LEU A 150 -49.40 -14.80 -15.50
N PHE A 151 -48.49 -14.35 -14.64
CA PHE A 151 -48.11 -15.08 -13.42
C PHE A 151 -49.10 -14.92 -12.26
N PHE A 152 -50.01 -13.94 -12.33
CA PHE A 152 -51.00 -13.64 -11.28
C PHE A 152 -52.42 -14.18 -11.57
N ILE A 153 -52.64 -14.81 -12.73
CA ILE A 153 -53.88 -15.51 -13.12
C ILE A 153 -53.68 -17.01 -12.92
#